data_AF-A0A350APG6-F1
#
_entry.id   AF-A0A350APG6-F1
#
_cell.length_a   1.000
_cell.length_b   1.000
_cell.length_c   1.000
_cell.angle_alpha   90.00
_cell.angle_beta   90.00
_cell.angle_gamma   90.00
#
_symmetry.space_group_name_H-M   'P 1'
#
loop_
_entity.id
_entity.type
_entity.pdbx_description
1 polymer ?
#
loop_
_entity_poly.entity_id
_entity_poly.type
_entity_poly.pdbx_seq_one_letter_code
_entity_poly.pdbx_strand_id
1 'polypeptide(L)'
;MDAVSILLGFVGNKRGYKHEAIDLLEKNSTKPYADLKPKIGTSKSAIGHRSSVILNTTYLFEYLIKNINKDKRRLAATAQLYIAEGLCEIIQNLEPKTQNLKPTYFAGGVANNRIISSYLESRGVYVSKKIPRGDAGISFGQVLYYLLANPRD
;
A
#
# COMPACT_ATOMS: atom_id res chain seq x y z
N MET A 1 3.35 7.10 3.80
CA MET A 1 3.06 6.69 5.19
C MET A 1 3.86 7.53 6.18
N ASP A 2 5.15 7.73 5.96
CA ASP A 2 5.99 8.60 6.81
C ASP A 2 5.39 10.00 7.01
N ALA A 3 4.93 10.63 5.93
CA ALA A 3 4.24 11.93 6.00
C ALA A 3 2.97 11.92 6.88
N VAL A 4 2.23 10.80 6.93
CA VAL A 4 1.09 10.64 7.84
C VAL A 4 1.57 10.50 9.28
N SER A 5 2.65 9.75 9.52
CA SER A 5 3.26 9.60 10.85
C SER A 5 3.70 10.96 11.43
N ILE A 6 4.34 11.78 10.60
CA ILE A 6 4.77 13.14 10.95
C ILE A 6 3.55 14.04 11.18
N LEU A 7 2.58 14.06 10.26
CA LEU A 7 1.36 14.88 10.39
C LEU A 7 0.62 14.59 11.71
N LEU A 8 0.51 13.31 12.08
CA LEU A 8 -0.18 12.90 13.30
C LEU A 8 0.69 13.06 14.55
N GLY A 9 2.00 13.31 14.40
CA GLY A 9 2.94 13.55 15.49
C GLY A 9 3.41 12.27 16.19
N PHE A 10 3.43 11.13 15.49
CA PHE A 10 4.02 9.89 16.04
C PHE A 10 5.54 9.86 15.90
N VAL A 11 6.11 10.62 14.96
CA VAL A 11 7.55 10.76 14.74
C VAL A 11 7.86 12.22 14.41
N GLY A 12 9.06 12.67 14.74
CA GLY A 12 9.54 14.01 14.37
C GLY A 12 10.04 14.09 12.92
N ASN A 13 10.58 15.26 12.54
CA ASN A 13 11.17 15.50 11.21
C ASN A 13 12.55 14.84 11.00
N LYS A 14 13.04 14.08 11.98
CA LYS A 14 14.27 13.29 11.88
C LYS A 14 13.94 11.85 12.27
N ARG A 15 14.47 10.90 11.51
CA ARG A 15 14.36 9.47 11.79
C ARG A 15 15.56 8.98 12.60
N GLY A 16 15.31 8.15 13.61
CA GLY A 16 16.32 7.39 14.35
C GLY A 16 16.76 6.12 13.62
N TYR A 17 15.94 5.57 12.72
CA TYR A 17 16.27 4.42 11.86
C TYR A 17 15.43 4.38 10.57
N LYS A 18 15.79 3.52 9.60
CA LYS A 18 15.24 3.47 8.23
C LYS A 18 13.70 3.43 8.16
N HIS A 19 13.04 2.78 9.12
CA HIS A 19 11.60 2.47 9.08
C HIS A 19 10.81 3.05 10.26
N GLU A 20 11.40 3.95 11.04
CA GLU A 20 10.78 4.43 12.28
C GLU A 20 9.38 5.01 12.08
N ALA A 21 9.22 5.87 11.07
CA ALA A 21 7.98 6.58 10.84
C ALA A 21 6.82 5.61 10.54
N ILE A 22 7.04 4.61 9.69
CA ILE A 22 6.03 3.60 9.33
C ILE A 22 5.77 2.64 10.49
N ASP A 23 6.81 2.21 11.21
CA ASP A 23 6.67 1.31 12.36
C ASP A 23 5.84 1.96 13.47
N LEU A 24 6.12 3.23 13.79
CA LEU A 24 5.37 3.99 14.79
C LEU A 24 3.94 4.28 14.33
N LEU A 25 3.73 4.59 13.05
CA LEU A 25 2.39 4.78 12.50
C LEU A 25 1.55 3.50 12.65
N GLU A 26 2.11 2.34 12.34
CA GLU A 26 1.43 1.05 12.46
C GLU A 26 1.19 0.66 13.93
N LYS A 27 2.21 0.72 14.78
CA LYS A 27 2.11 0.36 16.21
C LYS A 27 1.07 1.19 16.95
N ASN A 28 0.90 2.45 16.57
CA ASN A 28 -0.07 3.34 17.20
C ASN A 28 -1.48 3.21 16.62
N SER A 29 -1.67 2.55 15.49
CA SER A 29 -2.98 2.38 14.85
C SER A 29 -3.96 1.56 15.69
N THR A 30 -5.24 1.92 15.64
CA THR A 30 -6.34 1.17 16.26
C THR A 30 -7.40 0.81 15.22
N LYS A 31 -8.66 1.23 15.42
CA LYS A 31 -9.75 1.02 14.46
C LYS A 31 -9.87 2.21 13.50
N PRO A 32 -9.97 1.99 12.18
CA PRO A 32 -10.14 3.09 11.23
C PRO A 32 -11.50 3.78 11.41
N TYR A 33 -11.63 4.97 10.85
CA TYR A 33 -12.91 5.58 10.54
C TYR A 33 -13.43 4.99 9.23
N ALA A 34 -14.74 4.75 9.15
CA ALA A 34 -15.38 4.10 8.00
C ALA A 34 -15.93 5.09 6.97
N ASP A 35 -15.86 6.39 7.24
CA ASP A 35 -16.44 7.48 6.46
C ASP A 35 -15.54 7.98 5.32
N LEU A 36 -14.27 7.56 5.28
CA LEU A 36 -13.36 7.88 4.17
C LEU A 36 -13.27 6.68 3.21
N LYS A 37 -13.50 6.94 1.92
CA LYS A 37 -13.29 5.98 0.84
C LYS A 37 -12.19 6.42 -0.13
N PRO A 38 -11.44 5.48 -0.73
CA PRO A 38 -10.45 5.78 -1.75
C PRO A 38 -11.03 6.61 -2.89
N LYS A 39 -10.25 7.57 -3.37
CA LYS A 39 -10.56 8.32 -4.58
C LYS A 39 -9.57 7.93 -5.67
N ILE A 40 -10.04 7.20 -6.66
CA ILE A 40 -9.26 6.79 -7.83
C ILE A 40 -9.51 7.76 -8.98
N GLY A 41 -8.45 8.15 -9.67
CA GLY A 41 -8.50 8.95 -10.89
C GLY A 41 -7.72 8.29 -12.03
N THR A 42 -7.92 8.80 -13.23
CA THR A 42 -7.12 8.43 -14.41
C THR A 42 -6.34 9.63 -14.89
N SER A 43 -5.03 9.48 -15.07
CA SER A 43 -4.20 10.49 -15.74
C SER A 43 -3.85 10.02 -17.15
N LYS A 44 -3.99 10.92 -18.12
CA LYS A 44 -3.51 10.68 -19.48
C LYS A 44 -2.07 11.17 -19.55
N SER A 45 -1.13 10.27 -19.84
CA SER A 45 0.25 10.69 -20.10
C SER A 45 0.29 11.52 -21.39
N ALA A 46 0.99 12.66 -21.35
CA ALA A 46 1.29 13.46 -22.54
C ALA A 46 2.32 12.78 -23.45
N ILE A 47 3.03 11.75 -22.95
CA ILE A 47 4.06 11.00 -23.67
C ILE A 47 3.67 9.51 -23.60
N GLY A 48 3.14 9.00 -24.71
CA GLY A 48 2.68 7.61 -24.86
C GLY A 48 1.20 7.40 -24.50
N HIS A 49 0.47 6.69 -25.35
CA HIS A 49 -0.97 6.38 -25.25
C HIS A 49 -1.36 5.46 -24.07
N ARG A 50 -0.77 5.61 -22.88
CA ARG A 50 -1.13 4.83 -21.69
C ARG A 50 -1.74 5.73 -20.63
N SER A 51 -3.02 5.51 -20.36
CA SER A 51 -3.69 6.03 -19.17
C SER A 51 -3.13 5.34 -17.93
N SER A 52 -2.78 6.12 -16.91
CA SER A 52 -2.37 5.61 -15.60
C SER A 52 -3.52 5.75 -14.61
N VAL A 53 -3.79 4.71 -13.84
CA VAL A 53 -4.73 4.76 -12.71
C VAL A 53 -3.98 5.29 -11.49
N ILE A 54 -4.55 6.28 -10.81
CA ILE A 54 -3.89 6.99 -9.70
C ILE A 54 -4.80 6.98 -8.46
N LEU A 55 -4.28 6.51 -7.34
CA LEU A 55 -4.88 6.71 -6.02
C LEU A 55 -4.60 8.14 -5.55
N ASN A 56 -5.64 8.94 -5.36
CA ASN A 56 -5.51 10.33 -4.93
C ASN A 56 -5.16 10.40 -3.44
N THR A 57 -3.88 10.59 -3.13
CA THR A 57 -3.40 10.74 -1.75
C THR A 57 -3.56 12.16 -1.23
N THR A 58 -3.69 13.18 -2.09
CA THR A 58 -4.05 14.55 -1.67
C THR A 58 -5.39 14.55 -0.96
N TYR A 59 -6.39 13.84 -1.50
CA TYR A 59 -7.70 13.67 -0.87
C TYR A 59 -7.62 13.03 0.52
N LEU A 60 -6.74 12.04 0.70
CA LEU A 60 -6.44 11.48 2.03
C LEU A 60 -5.88 12.56 2.97
N PHE A 61 -4.92 13.36 2.53
CA PHE A 61 -4.34 14.41 3.35
C PHE A 61 -5.33 15.53 3.69
N GLU A 62 -6.19 15.94 2.76
CA GLU A 62 -7.29 16.89 3.02
C GLU A 62 -8.20 16.36 4.13
N TYR A 63 -8.58 15.09 4.08
CA TYR A 63 -9.35 14.45 5.15
C TYR A 63 -8.59 14.44 6.48
N LEU A 64 -7.32 14.04 6.49
CA LEU A 64 -6.51 13.97 7.71
C LEU A 64 -6.35 15.36 8.37
N ILE A 65 -6.08 16.40 7.58
CA ILE A 65 -5.91 17.78 8.06
C ILE A 65 -7.25 18.31 8.61
N LYS A 66 -8.35 18.13 7.88
CA LYS A 66 -9.69 18.55 8.34
C LYS A 66 -10.10 17.87 9.65
N ASN A 67 -9.63 16.65 9.88
CA ASN A 67 -9.96 15.84 11.04
C ASN A 67 -8.84 15.75 12.08
N ILE A 68 -7.82 16.61 12.02
CA ILE A 68 -6.57 16.47 12.81
C ILE A 68 -6.79 16.41 14.33
N ASN A 69 -7.88 17.01 14.80
CA ASN A 69 -8.26 17.04 16.23
C ASN A 69 -8.99 15.77 16.70
N LYS A 70 -9.34 14.85 15.79
CA LYS A 70 -9.91 13.55 16.14
C LYS A 70 -8.81 12.61 16.69
N ASP A 71 -9.22 11.44 17.17
CA ASP A 71 -8.28 10.41 17.62
C ASP A 71 -7.27 10.03 16.52
N LYS A 72 -6.01 10.43 16.73
CA LYS A 72 -4.88 10.24 15.83
C LYS A 72 -4.56 8.77 15.57
N ARG A 73 -4.80 7.89 16.54
CA ARG A 73 -4.57 6.44 16.40
C ARG A 73 -5.56 5.84 15.42
N ARG A 74 -6.80 6.33 15.43
CA ARG A 74 -7.81 5.97 14.44
C ARG A 74 -7.52 6.58 13.08
N LEU A 75 -7.02 7.83 13.02
CA LEU A 75 -6.60 8.46 11.76
C LEU A 75 -5.44 7.69 11.10
N ALA A 76 -4.47 7.20 11.89
CA ALA A 76 -3.38 6.36 11.41
C ALA A 76 -3.89 5.06 10.78
N ALA A 77 -4.84 4.39 11.44
CA ALA A 77 -5.48 3.18 10.92
C ALA A 77 -6.27 3.49 9.64
N THR A 78 -6.97 4.64 9.60
CA THR A 78 -7.75 5.10 8.45
C THR A 78 -6.87 5.34 7.23
N ALA A 79 -5.72 5.99 7.41
CA ALA A 79 -4.79 6.23 6.31
C ALA A 79 -4.21 4.92 5.75
N GLN A 80 -3.88 3.96 6.61
CA GLN A 80 -3.39 2.65 6.16
C GLN A 80 -4.48 1.85 5.44
N LEU A 81 -5.72 1.86 5.96
CA LEU A 81 -6.86 1.24 5.30
C LEU A 81 -7.16 1.90 3.94
N TYR A 82 -7.11 3.23 3.85
CA TYR A 82 -7.32 3.97 2.59
C TYR A 82 -6.37 3.50 1.49
N ILE A 83 -5.09 3.31 1.81
CA ILE A 83 -4.11 2.76 0.85
C ILE A 83 -4.49 1.33 0.46
N ALA A 84 -4.85 0.49 1.43
CA ALA A 84 -5.18 -0.91 1.16
C ALA A 84 -6.45 -1.06 0.30
N GLU A 85 -7.53 -0.33 0.64
CA GLU A 85 -8.77 -0.26 -0.14
C GLU A 85 -8.50 0.28 -1.55
N GLY A 86 -7.73 1.37 -1.66
CA GLY A 86 -7.40 1.98 -2.93
C GLY A 86 -6.59 1.08 -3.86
N LEU A 87 -5.64 0.31 -3.32
CA LEU A 87 -4.90 -0.69 -4.09
C LEU A 87 -5.82 -1.80 -4.61
N CYS A 88 -6.76 -2.29 -3.78
CA CYS A 88 -7.76 -3.26 -4.23
C CYS A 88 -8.64 -2.72 -5.37
N GLU A 89 -9.11 -1.48 -5.25
CA GLU A 89 -9.93 -0.85 -6.28
C GLU A 89 -9.16 -0.68 -7.60
N ILE A 90 -7.87 -0.33 -7.53
CA ILE A 90 -7.00 -0.28 -8.72
C ILE A 90 -6.88 -1.66 -9.37
N ILE A 91 -6.60 -2.71 -8.59
CA ILE A 91 -6.49 -4.08 -9.11
C ILE A 91 -7.79 -4.49 -9.81
N GLN A 92 -8.94 -4.26 -9.18
CA GLN A 92 -10.25 -4.59 -9.74
C GLN A 92 -10.59 -3.80 -11.01
N ASN A 93 -10.15 -2.55 -11.12
CA ASN A 93 -10.38 -1.71 -12.30
C ASN A 93 -9.44 -2.06 -13.48
N LEU A 94 -8.29 -2.68 -13.22
CA LEU A 94 -7.32 -3.08 -14.24
C LEU A 94 -7.62 -4.45 -14.86
N GLU A 95 -8.40 -5.29 -14.20
CA GLU A 95 -8.76 -6.61 -14.71
C GLU A 95 -10.09 -6.56 -15.50
N PRO A 96 -10.15 -7.11 -16.73
CA PRO A 96 -11.43 -7.28 -17.40
C PRO A 96 -12.35 -8.14 -16.53
N LYS A 97 -13.66 -7.84 -16.52
CA LYS A 97 -14.71 -8.57 -15.78
C LYS A 97 -14.91 -10.04 -16.24
N THR A 98 -13.91 -10.65 -16.86
CA THR A 98 -13.87 -12.07 -17.22
C THR A 98 -13.38 -12.88 -16.02
N GLN A 99 -14.33 -13.13 -15.12
CA GLN A 99 -14.50 -14.28 -14.22
C GLN A 99 -13.40 -14.79 -13.26
N ASN A 100 -12.17 -14.29 -13.22
CA ASN A 100 -11.29 -14.52 -12.07
C ASN A 100 -10.21 -13.44 -12.01
N LEU A 101 -10.00 -12.85 -10.83
CA LEU A 101 -8.80 -12.05 -10.61
C LEU A 101 -7.58 -12.93 -10.94
N LYS A 102 -6.68 -12.48 -11.81
CA LYS A 102 -5.40 -13.16 -11.96
C LYS A 102 -4.74 -13.22 -10.59
N PRO A 103 -3.99 -14.30 -10.27
CA PRO A 103 -3.27 -14.39 -9.02
C PRO A 103 -2.46 -13.12 -8.77
N THR A 104 -2.89 -12.31 -7.81
CA THR A 104 -2.28 -11.02 -7.49
C THR A 104 -1.36 -11.22 -6.30
N TYR A 105 -0.12 -10.73 -6.42
CA TYR A 105 0.89 -10.90 -5.39
C TYR A 105 1.31 -9.53 -4.85
N PHE A 106 1.49 -9.42 -3.53
CA PHE A 106 1.94 -8.19 -2.88
C PHE A 106 3.29 -8.41 -2.18
N ALA A 107 4.26 -7.57 -2.56
CA ALA A 107 5.65 -7.63 -2.12
C ALA A 107 6.21 -6.21 -1.94
N GLY A 108 7.47 -6.10 -1.56
CA GLY A 108 8.16 -4.85 -1.19
C GLY A 108 8.11 -4.58 0.31
N GLY A 109 8.88 -3.58 0.76
CA GLY A 109 9.00 -3.26 2.19
C GLY A 109 7.67 -2.96 2.88
N VAL A 110 6.74 -2.31 2.17
CA VAL A 110 5.39 -1.99 2.65
C VAL A 110 4.54 -3.23 2.87
N ALA A 111 4.83 -4.36 2.21
CA ALA A 111 4.13 -5.62 2.44
C ALA A 111 4.45 -6.24 3.82
N ASN A 112 5.32 -5.64 4.63
CA ASN A 112 5.45 -6.00 6.05
C ASN A 112 4.41 -5.29 6.93
N ASN A 113 3.75 -4.23 6.43
CA ASN A 113 2.71 -3.55 7.17
C ASN A 113 1.48 -4.46 7.32
N ARG A 114 1.12 -4.78 8.57
CA ARG A 114 0.09 -5.78 8.87
C ARG A 114 -1.31 -5.28 8.52
N ILE A 115 -1.60 -3.99 8.68
CA ILE A 115 -2.93 -3.44 8.37
C ILE A 115 -3.19 -3.55 6.87
N ILE A 116 -2.24 -3.09 6.05
CA ILE A 116 -2.36 -3.16 4.59
C ILE A 116 -2.36 -4.62 4.12
N SER A 117 -1.39 -5.41 4.58
CA SER A 117 -1.25 -6.80 4.11
C SER A 117 -2.43 -7.67 4.52
N SER A 118 -2.92 -7.58 5.77
CA SER A 118 -4.07 -8.38 6.22
C SER A 118 -5.34 -8.01 5.44
N TYR A 119 -5.53 -6.72 5.13
CA TYR A 119 -6.64 -6.30 4.29
C TYR A 119 -6.54 -6.90 2.88
N LEU A 120 -5.38 -6.78 2.22
CA LEU A 120 -5.16 -7.33 0.87
C LEU A 120 -5.30 -8.86 0.85
N GLU A 121 -4.75 -9.56 1.85
CA GLU A 121 -4.88 -11.03 2.00
C GLU A 121 -6.35 -11.44 2.15
N SER A 122 -7.14 -10.69 2.93
CA SER A 122 -8.59 -10.94 3.06
C SER A 122 -9.37 -10.75 1.75
N ARG A 123 -8.76 -10.11 0.74
CA ARG A 123 -9.31 -9.91 -0.61
C ARG A 123 -8.73 -10.87 -1.66
N GLY A 124 -7.96 -11.88 -1.23
CA GLY A 124 -7.39 -12.89 -2.11
C GLY A 124 -6.04 -12.54 -2.73
N VAL A 125 -5.38 -11.48 -2.25
CA VAL A 125 -4.01 -11.14 -2.66
C VAL A 125 -3.01 -12.01 -1.90
N TYR A 126 -2.08 -12.63 -2.62
CA TYR A 126 -1.06 -13.49 -2.04
C TYR A 126 0.12 -12.67 -1.50
N VAL A 127 0.54 -12.96 -0.27
CA VAL A 127 1.70 -12.35 0.37
C VAL A 127 2.68 -13.43 0.81
N SER A 128 3.96 -13.27 0.49
CA SER A 128 5.00 -14.24 0.86
C SER A 128 5.08 -14.43 2.39
N LYS A 129 5.11 -15.69 2.82
CA LYS A 129 5.30 -16.08 4.24
C LYS A 129 6.69 -16.68 4.51
N LYS A 130 7.33 -17.25 3.49
CA LYS A 130 8.62 -17.96 3.62
C LYS A 130 9.83 -17.11 3.20
N ILE A 131 9.64 -16.27 2.19
CA ILE A 131 10.69 -15.37 1.68
C ILE A 131 10.43 -13.96 2.23
N PRO A 132 11.45 -13.24 2.72
CA PRO A 132 11.30 -11.85 3.12
C PRO A 132 10.64 -11.02 2.02
N ARG A 133 9.65 -10.21 2.40
CA ARG A 133 8.83 -9.46 1.42
C ARG A 133 9.55 -8.24 0.85
N GLY A 134 10.49 -7.68 1.62
CA GLY A 134 11.29 -6.52 1.23
C GLY A 134 12.61 -6.87 0.56
N ASP A 135 13.56 -5.94 0.61
CA ASP A 135 14.83 -6.00 -0.14
C ASP A 135 15.63 -7.29 0.09
N ALA A 136 15.57 -7.87 1.29
CA ALA A 136 16.25 -9.12 1.63
C ALA A 136 15.79 -10.35 0.82
N GLY A 137 14.60 -10.30 0.20
CA GLY A 137 14.07 -11.38 -0.65
C GLY A 137 14.22 -11.13 -2.15
N ILE A 138 14.75 -9.97 -2.57
CA ILE A 138 14.81 -9.59 -3.99
C ILE A 138 15.70 -10.55 -4.80
N SER A 139 16.85 -10.96 -4.24
CA SER A 139 17.79 -11.86 -4.93
C SER A 139 17.14 -13.20 -5.32
N PHE A 140 16.27 -13.73 -4.47
CA PHE A 140 15.50 -14.95 -4.76
C PHE A 140 14.59 -14.76 -5.98
N GLY A 141 13.86 -13.64 -6.04
CA GLY A 141 13.01 -13.30 -7.18
C GLY A 141 13.81 -13.11 -8.48
N GLN A 142 14.99 -12.50 -8.40
CA GLN A 142 15.88 -12.31 -9.54
C GLN A 142 16.40 -13.63 -10.12
N VAL A 143 16.80 -14.58 -9.26
CA VAL A 143 17.25 -15.91 -9.70
C VAL A 143 16.11 -16.69 -10.37
N LEU A 144 14.93 -16.73 -9.74
CA LEU A 144 13.77 -17.40 -10.34
C LEU A 144 13.37 -16.78 -11.68
N TYR A 145 13.35 -15.44 -11.76
CA TYR A 145 13.08 -14.75 -13.01
C TYR A 145 14.07 -15.13 -14.10
N TYR A 146 15.38 -15.13 -13.78
CA TYR A 146 16.42 -15.51 -14.74
C TYR A 146 16.24 -16.93 -15.26
N LEU A 147 16.00 -17.90 -14.36
CA LEU A 147 15.83 -19.31 -14.71
C LEU A 147 14.57 -19.55 -15.56
N LEU A 148 13.46 -18.87 -15.24
CA LEU A 148 12.19 -19.01 -15.97
C LEU A 148 12.22 -18.29 -17.33
N ALA A 149 12.94 -17.18 -17.44
CA ALA A 149 13.07 -16.42 -18.69
C ALA A 149 14.14 -17.00 -19.62
N ASN A 150 15.06 -17.83 -19.11
CA ASN A 150 16.14 -18.47 -19.87
C ASN A 150 16.15 -19.99 -19.61
N PRO A 151 15.09 -20.73 -19.98
CA PRO A 151 15.10 -22.18 -19.84
C PRO A 151 16.22 -22.77 -20.70
N ARG A 152 16.95 -23.75 -20.15
CA ARG A 152 17.84 -24.58 -20.97
C ARG A 152 16.98 -25.62 -21.65
N ASP A 153 17.09 -25.70 -22.97
CA ASP A 153 16.55 -26.80 -23.78
C ASP A 153 17.06 -28.17 -23.28
#